data_AF-A0A8I0H5Z0-F1
#
_entry.id   AF-A0A8I0H5Z0-F1
#
_cell.length_a   1.000
_cell.length_b   1.000
_cell.length_c   1.000
_cell.angle_alpha   90.00
_cell.angle_beta   90.00
_cell.angle_gamma   90.00
#
_symmetry.space_group_name_H-M   'P 1'
#
loop_
_entity.id
_entity.type
_entity.pdbx_description
1 polymer ?
#
loop_
_entity_poly.entity_id
_entity_poly.type
_entity_poly.pdbx_seq_one_letter_code
_entity_poly.pdbx_strand_id
1 'polypeptide(L)'
;RNTLDTLQLTRSLLAKGKGVYFELDNINTLEQEGELRLTIMASLAQDESRRISERVKFGFKRSIEKGRVLGNNAIWGYEKDNCK
;
A
#
# COMPACT_ATOMS: atom_id res chain seq x y z
N ARG A 1 6.98 5.12 0.66
CA ARG A 1 7.54 3.81 1.06
C ARG A 1 7.01 2.81 0.05
N ASN A 2 7.78 2.48 -0.98
CA ASN A 2 7.31 1.64 -2.08
C ASN A 2 7.64 0.16 -1.82
N THR A 3 6.74 -0.73 -2.21
CA THR A 3 6.95 -2.19 -2.24
C THR A 3 8.15 -2.58 -3.12
N LEU A 4 8.42 -1.75 -4.14
CA LEU A 4 9.56 -1.92 -5.03
C LEU A 4 10.90 -1.68 -4.32
N ASP A 5 10.95 -0.71 -3.40
CA ASP A 5 12.16 -0.43 -2.61
C ASP A 5 12.47 -1.59 -1.67
N THR A 6 11.44 -2.19 -1.06
CA THR A 6 11.60 -3.35 -0.18
C THR A 6 12.09 -4.59 -0.94
N LEU A 7 11.64 -4.80 -2.18
CA LEU A 7 12.13 -5.88 -3.05
C LEU A 7 13.60 -5.69 -3.46
N GLN A 8 14.01 -4.45 -3.75
CA GLN A 8 15.40 -4.15 -4.07
C GLN A 8 16.32 -4.34 -2.85
N LEU A 9 15.83 -4.00 -1.66
CA LEU A 9 16.57 -4.19 -0.41
C LEU A 9 16.79 -5.68 -0.11
N THR A 10 15.75 -6.51 -0.25
CA THR A 10 15.86 -7.97 -0.03
C THR A 10 16.81 -8.60 -1.05
N ARG A 11 16.75 -8.21 -2.33
CA ARG A 11 17.72 -8.64 -3.34
C ARG A 11 19.17 -8.24 -3.01
N SER A 12 19.37 -7.01 -2.53
CA SER A 12 20.69 -6.50 -2.14
C SER A 12 21.26 -7.22 -0.91
N LEU A 13 20.41 -7.67 0.01
CA LEU A 13 20.80 -8.50 1.16
C LEU A 13 21.14 -9.92 0.73
N LEU A 14 20.37 -10.49 -0.19
CA LEU A 14 20.62 -11.82 -0.74
C LEU A 14 21.96 -11.90 -1.50
N ALA A 15 22.28 -10.87 -2.29
CA ALA A 15 23.56 -10.73 -2.98
C ALA A 15 24.77 -10.67 -2.02
N LYS A 16 24.54 -10.29 -0.75
CA LYS A 16 25.55 -10.28 0.32
C LYS A 16 25.56 -11.58 1.14
N GLY A 17 24.83 -12.61 0.70
CA GLY A 17 24.71 -13.90 1.39
C GLY A 17 23.85 -13.85 2.67
N LYS A 18 23.05 -12.79 2.87
CA LYS A 18 22.19 -12.62 4.04
C LYS A 18 20.73 -12.82 3.64
N GLY A 19 20.18 -13.97 4.02
CA GLY A 19 18.77 -14.31 3.81
C GLY A 19 17.85 -13.58 4.77
N VAL A 20 16.65 -13.24 4.31
CA VAL A 20 15.55 -12.75 5.14
C VAL A 20 14.52 -13.87 5.29
N TYR A 21 14.19 -14.22 6.52
CA TYR A 21 13.14 -15.18 6.81
C TYR A 21 11.85 -14.45 7.14
N PHE A 22 10.78 -14.75 6.40
CA PHE A 22 9.46 -14.19 6.66
C PHE A 22 8.69 -15.16 7.56
N GLU A 23 8.57 -14.83 8.84
CA GLU A 23 7.89 -15.66 9.84
C GLU A 23 6.41 -15.89 9.52
N LEU A 24 5.73 -14.87 9.01
CA LEU A 24 4.29 -14.92 8.70
C LEU A 24 3.97 -15.90 7.56
N ASP A 25 4.85 -15.98 6.57
CA ASP A 25 4.64 -16.83 5.38
C ASP A 25 5.45 -18.13 5.44
N ASN A 26 6.28 -18.30 6.48
CA ASN A 26 7.27 -19.39 6.60
C ASN A 26 8.14 -19.52 5.33
N ILE A 27 8.52 -18.38 4.73
CA ILE A 27 9.32 -18.35 3.50
C ILE A 27 10.76 -18.02 3.86
N ASN A 28 11.67 -18.90 3.46
CA ASN A 28 13.10 -18.65 3.46
C ASN A 28 13.53 -18.11 2.10
N THR A 29 13.98 -16.85 2.05
CA THR A 29 14.44 -16.25 0.78
C THR A 29 15.75 -16.84 0.25
N LEU A 30 16.48 -17.64 1.04
CA LEU A 30 17.69 -18.34 0.58
C LEU A 30 17.39 -19.48 -0.41
N GLU A 31 16.15 -19.98 -0.45
CA GLU A 31 15.74 -20.99 -1.43
C GLU A 31 15.31 -20.33 -2.74
N GLN A 32 15.67 -20.94 -3.87
CA GLN A 32 15.42 -20.40 -5.21
C GLN A 32 13.93 -20.19 -5.53
N GLU A 33 13.02 -20.89 -4.84
CA GLU A 33 11.57 -20.68 -4.94
C GLU A 33 11.04 -19.48 -4.12
N GLY A 34 11.80 -19.01 -3.13
CA GLY A 34 11.41 -17.91 -2.24
C GLY A 34 11.30 -16.57 -2.97
N GLU A 35 12.18 -16.31 -3.94
CA GLU A 35 12.17 -15.05 -4.71
C GLU A 35 10.93 -14.93 -5.61
N LEU A 36 10.54 -16.02 -6.27
CA LEU A 36 9.37 -16.04 -7.15
C LEU A 36 8.09 -15.81 -6.35
N ARG A 37 7.91 -16.52 -5.23
CA ARG A 37 6.73 -16.36 -4.35
C ARG A 37 6.64 -14.94 -3.79
N LEU A 38 7.77 -14.39 -3.35
CA LEU A 38 7.85 -13.03 -2.83
C LEU A 38 7.49 -11.97 -3.90
N THR A 39 7.95 -12.16 -5.14
CA THR A 39 7.63 -11.28 -6.26
C THR A 39 6.14 -11.32 -6.59
N ILE A 40 5.53 -12.51 -6.58
CA ILE A 40 4.09 -12.70 -6.82
C ILE A 40 3.27 -12.05 -5.70
N MET A 41 3.61 -12.31 -4.43
CA MET A 41 2.92 -11.71 -3.28
C MET A 41 3.04 -10.18 -3.27
N ALA A 42 4.22 -9.64 -3.59
CA ALA A 42 4.42 -8.20 -3.69
C ALA A 42 3.58 -7.57 -4.80
N SER A 43 3.45 -8.26 -5.95
CA SER A 43 2.61 -7.82 -7.06
C SER A 43 1.12 -7.81 -6.66
N LEU A 44 0.65 -8.88 -6.01
CA LEU A 44 -0.72 -8.98 -5.51
C LEU A 44 -1.04 -7.91 -4.47
N ALA A 45 -0.16 -7.70 -3.49
CA ALA A 45 -0.32 -6.69 -2.45
C ALA A 45 -0.33 -5.27 -3.04
N GLN A 46 0.47 -5.02 -4.08
CA GLN A 46 0.49 -3.74 -4.79
C GLN A 46 -0.82 -3.48 -5.56
N ASP A 47 -1.34 -4.49 -6.26
CA ASP A 47 -2.63 -4.40 -6.96
C ASP A 47 -3.79 -4.17 -5.99
N GLU A 48 -3.79 -4.88 -4.85
CA GLU A 48 -4.80 -4.66 -3.81
C GLU A 48 -4.71 -3.26 -3.21
N SER A 49 -3.49 -2.76 -2.92
CA SER A 49 -3.29 -1.39 -2.45
C SER A 49 -3.77 -0.36 -3.46
N ARG A 50 -3.54 -0.59 -4.77
CA ARG A 50 -4.04 0.30 -5.83
C ARG A 50 -5.57 0.29 -5.88
N ARG A 51 -6.20 -0.90 -5.87
CA ARG A 51 -7.66 -1.06 -5.87
C ARG A 51 -8.33 -0.36 -4.68
N ILE A 52 -7.75 -0.47 -3.48
CA ILE A 52 -8.25 0.23 -2.29
C ILE A 52 -8.14 1.75 -2.48
N SER A 53 -7.00 2.24 -2.94
CA SER A 53 -6.79 3.66 -3.21
C SER A 53 -7.79 4.21 -4.24
N GLU A 54 -8.03 3.49 -5.33
CA GLU A 54 -9.03 3.87 -6.34
C GLU A 54 -10.45 3.92 -5.78
N ARG A 55 -10.83 2.91 -4.98
CA ARG A 55 -12.13 2.88 -4.31
C ARG A 55 -12.31 4.07 -3.37
N VAL A 56 -11.29 4.42 -2.59
CA VAL A 56 -11.32 5.58 -1.70
C VAL A 56 -11.48 6.87 -2.50
N LYS A 57 -10.66 7.09 -3.54
CA LYS A 57 -10.77 8.27 -4.42
C LYS A 57 -12.15 8.38 -5.07
N PHE A 58 -12.71 7.26 -5.53
CA PHE A 58 -14.06 7.22 -6.08
C PHE A 58 -15.12 7.62 -5.05
N GLY A 59 -15.01 7.12 -3.80
CA GLY A 59 -15.89 7.50 -2.70
C GLY A 59 -15.83 8.99 -2.37
N PHE A 60 -14.63 9.58 -2.35
CA PHE A 60 -14.43 11.02 -2.18
C PHE A 60 -15.05 11.82 -3.32
N LYS A 61 -14.78 11.44 -4.58
CA LYS A 61 -15.34 12.11 -5.76
C LYS A 61 -16.87 12.10 -5.74
N ARG A 62 -17.49 10.95 -5.45
CA ARG A 62 -18.94 10.81 -5.36
C ARG A 62 -19.56 11.62 -4.21
N SER A 63 -18.82 11.82 -3.12
CA SER A 63 -19.28 12.64 -2.00
C SER A 63 -19.23 14.13 -2.33
N ILE A 64 -18.18 14.57 -3.03
CA ILE A 64 -18.06 15.93 -3.57
C ILE A 64 -19.18 16.22 -4.58
N GLU A 65 -19.48 15.29 -5.49
CA GLU A 65 -20.59 15.41 -6.46
C GLU A 65 -21.96 15.55 -5.76
N LYS A 66 -22.13 14.91 -4.59
CA LYS A 66 -23.33 15.05 -3.74
C LYS A 66 -23.32 16.33 -2.89
N GLY A 67 -22.32 17.19 -3.04
CA GLY A 67 -22.15 18.41 -2.26
C GLY A 67 -21.84 18.13 -0.78
N ARG A 68 -21.10 17.07 -0.46
CA ARG A 68 -20.58 16.82 0.89
C ARG A 68 -19.06 16.63 0.84
N VAL A 69 -18.33 17.59 1.36
CA VAL A 69 -16.87 17.55 1.47
C VAL A 69 -16.49 16.71 2.70
N LEU A 70 -16.13 15.46 2.46
CA LEU A 70 -15.55 14.57 3.47
C LEU A 70 -14.18 15.12 3.91
N GLY A 71 -14.01 15.35 5.21
CA GLY A 71 -12.77 15.89 5.78
C GLY A 71 -13.02 16.51 7.15
N ASN A 72 -11.97 17.09 7.75
CA ASN A 72 -12.11 17.76 9.04
C ASN A 72 -13.15 18.89 8.97
N ASN A 73 -14.02 18.99 9.97
CA ASN A 73 -15.00 20.07 10.10
C ASN A 73 -14.43 21.27 10.86
N ALA A 74 -13.33 21.09 11.60
CA ALA A 74 -12.60 22.17 12.22
C ALA A 74 -11.57 22.74 11.24
N ILE A 75 -12.02 23.72 10.45
CA ILE A 75 -11.14 24.53 9.61
C ILE A 75 -10.91 25.84 10.40
N TRP A 76 -9.65 26.19 10.68
CA TRP A 76 -9.37 27.38 11.47
C TRP A 76 -9.90 28.63 10.75
N GLY A 77 -10.86 29.32 11.37
CA GLY A 77 -11.51 30.52 10.80
C GLY A 77 -12.64 30.25 9.80
N TYR A 78 -13.02 28.99 9.53
CA TYR A 78 -14.11 28.65 8.61
C TYR A 78 -14.99 27.52 9.19
N GLU A 79 -16.31 27.69 9.13
CA GLU A 79 -17.27 26.65 9.50
C GLU A 79 -17.89 26.06 8.24
N LYS A 80 -17.95 24.73 8.14
CA LYS A 80 -18.64 24.06 7.03
C LYS A 80 -20.14 24.18 7.24
N ASP A 81 -20.83 24.89 6.34
CA ASP A 81 -22.29 24.91 6.34
C ASP A 81 -22.83 23.61 5.73
N ASN A 82 -23.48 22.76 6.55
CA ASN A 82 -24.07 21.48 6.10
C ASN A 82 -23.10 20.53 5.37
N CYS A 83 -21.85 20.47 5.81
CA CYS A 83 -20.77 19.68 5.18
C CYS A 83 -20.45 20.09 3.73
N LYS A 84 -20.83 21.31 3.32
CA LYS A 84 -20.42 21.95 2.06
C LYS A 84 -19.23 22.88 2.27
#